data_AF-A0A420XH60-F1
#
_entry.id   AF-A0A420XH60-F1
#
_cell.length_a   1.000
_cell.length_b   1.000
_cell.length_c   1.000
_cell.angle_alpha   90.00
_cell.angle_beta   90.00
_cell.angle_gamma   90.00
#
_symmetry.space_group_name_H-M   'P 1'
#
loop_
_entity.id
_entity.type
_entity.pdbx_description
1 polymer ?
#
loop_
_entity_poly.entity_id
_entity_poly.type
_entity_poly.pdbx_seq_one_letter_code
_entity_poly.pdbx_strand_id
1 'polypeptide(L)'
;MLNKLLFSSNILVLGLLSSFSFANELKTSSLAIVKTEKAATLSYQCQKMFSEGDKLISEVEKQPGTHTQVSKMKDKLYASKQQILQLDPVKQDLSCEKGLLALNNLKKQTQIKQ
;
A
#
# COMPACT_ATOMS: atom_id res chain seq x y z
N MET A 1 -38.39 -4.74 -51.48
CA MET A 1 -36.92 -4.77 -51.70
C MET A 1 -36.34 -3.47 -51.16
N LEU A 2 -35.20 -3.57 -50.44
CA LEU A 2 -34.36 -2.49 -49.85
C LEU A 2 -35.07 -1.67 -48.75
N ASN A 3 -34.48 -1.33 -47.60
CA ASN A 3 -33.09 -0.97 -47.28
C ASN A 3 -32.91 -1.14 -45.75
N LYS A 4 -31.98 -1.96 -45.26
CA LYS A 4 -30.65 -1.59 -44.74
C LYS A 4 -30.63 -0.67 -43.50
N LEU A 5 -29.95 -1.21 -42.48
CA LEU A 5 -28.97 -0.58 -41.56
C LEU A 5 -29.36 -0.57 -40.07
N LEU A 6 -28.57 -1.37 -39.32
CA LEU A 6 -27.85 -1.06 -38.07
C LEU A 6 -28.73 -0.60 -36.88
N PHE A 7 -28.59 -1.11 -35.66
CA PHE A 7 -27.40 -1.16 -34.81
C PHE A 7 -27.65 -2.23 -33.74
N SER A 8 -26.74 -3.19 -33.61
CA SER A 8 -25.72 -3.24 -32.56
C SER A 8 -26.31 -3.45 -31.16
N SER A 9 -26.15 -4.68 -30.70
CA SER A 9 -26.53 -5.19 -29.39
C SER A 9 -26.03 -4.29 -28.26
N ASN A 10 -26.93 -3.52 -27.66
CA ASN A 10 -26.71 -2.97 -26.32
C ASN A 10 -26.89 -4.10 -25.31
N ILE A 11 -25.84 -4.88 -25.08
CA ILE A 11 -25.75 -5.73 -23.90
C ILE A 11 -25.59 -4.79 -22.72
N LEU A 12 -26.70 -4.62 -22.00
CA LEU A 12 -26.80 -3.92 -20.74
C LEU A 12 -26.04 -4.73 -19.68
N VAL A 13 -24.73 -4.52 -19.56
CA VAL A 13 -23.95 -5.05 -18.43
C VAL A 13 -24.29 -4.20 -17.21
N LEU A 14 -25.27 -4.68 -16.44
CA LEU A 14 -25.53 -4.21 -15.08
C LEU A 14 -24.24 -4.33 -14.26
N GLY A 15 -23.66 -3.18 -13.92
CA GLY A 15 -22.55 -3.08 -12.98
C GLY A 15 -23.01 -3.48 -11.57
N LEU A 16 -22.54 -4.63 -11.10
CA LEU A 16 -22.48 -4.97 -9.69
C LEU A 16 -21.43 -4.07 -9.03
N LEU A 17 -21.85 -2.91 -8.52
CA LEU A 17 -21.09 -2.18 -7.52
C LEU A 17 -21.41 -2.81 -6.16
N SER A 18 -20.59 -3.78 -5.74
CA SER A 18 -20.64 -4.30 -4.38
C SER A 18 -20.06 -3.24 -3.42
N SER A 19 -20.94 -2.59 -2.67
CA SER A 19 -20.62 -1.73 -1.53
C SER A 19 -19.84 -2.51 -0.47
N PHE A 20 -18.56 -2.19 -0.27
CA PHE A 20 -17.82 -2.64 0.92
C PHE A 20 -18.09 -1.65 2.06
N SER A 21 -19.15 -1.92 2.82
CA SER A 21 -19.38 -1.25 4.11
C SER A 21 -18.49 -1.90 5.16
N PHE A 22 -17.41 -1.24 5.57
CA PHE A 22 -16.69 -1.60 6.80
C PHE A 22 -17.42 -0.96 7.98
N ALA A 23 -18.44 -1.65 8.52
CA ALA A 23 -19.00 -1.34 9.82
C ALA A 23 -18.17 -2.04 10.90
N ASN A 24 -17.14 -1.36 11.40
CA ASN A 24 -16.49 -1.75 12.65
C ASN A 24 -17.04 -0.86 13.77
N GLU A 25 -18.02 -1.36 14.52
CA GLU A 25 -18.27 -0.87 15.87
C GLU A 25 -17.07 -1.25 16.76
N LEU A 26 -16.35 -0.24 17.25
CA LEU A 26 -15.31 -0.41 18.26
C LEU A 26 -15.74 0.31 19.52
N LYS A 27 -16.38 -0.44 20.42
CA LYS A 27 -16.61 -0.04 21.80
C LYS A 27 -15.30 -0.23 22.58
N THR A 28 -14.39 0.72 22.48
CA THR A 28 -13.14 0.71 23.25
C THR A 28 -13.34 1.50 24.53
N SER A 29 -13.38 0.80 25.66
CA SER A 29 -13.26 1.38 26.99
C SER A 29 -12.03 2.31 27.05
N SER A 30 -12.25 3.52 27.58
CA SER A 30 -11.26 4.58 27.71
C SER A 30 -10.03 4.10 28.48
N LEU A 31 -8.93 3.83 27.77
CA LEU A 31 -7.60 3.75 28.37
C LEU A 31 -6.90 5.08 28.05
N ALA A 32 -6.67 5.88 29.09
CA ALA A 32 -5.97 7.15 29.00
C ALA A 32 -4.55 6.92 28.47
N ILE A 33 -4.33 7.19 27.19
CA ILE A 33 -2.99 7.24 26.61
C ILE A 33 -2.43 8.63 26.89
N VAL A 34 -1.48 8.68 27.82
CA VAL A 34 -0.60 9.83 28.03
C VAL A 34 0.10 10.12 26.70
N LYS A 35 -0.30 11.23 26.07
CA LYS A 35 0.30 11.75 24.84
C LYS A 35 1.67 12.31 25.18
N THR A 36 2.70 11.47 25.13
CA THR A 36 4.08 11.94 25.14
C THR A 36 4.36 12.54 23.76
N GLU A 37 4.41 13.87 23.68
CA GLU A 37 4.87 14.62 22.52
C GLU A 37 6.34 14.32 22.26
N LYS A 38 6.60 13.24 21.52
CA LYS A 38 7.91 12.99 20.92
C LYS A 38 7.90 13.69 19.57
N ALA A 39 8.86 14.59 19.36
CA ALA A 39 9.16 15.16 18.05
C ALA A 39 9.08 14.07 16.98
N ALA A 40 8.47 14.36 15.82
CA ALA A 40 8.03 13.43 14.77
C ALA A 40 9.16 12.56 14.17
N THR A 41 9.77 11.72 14.99
CA THR A 41 10.79 10.76 14.63
C THR A 41 10.10 9.43 14.42
N LEU A 42 10.13 8.94 13.18
CA LEU A 42 9.66 7.59 12.86
C LEU A 42 10.26 6.58 13.82
N SER A 43 9.42 5.67 14.31
CA SER A 43 9.89 4.57 15.13
C SER A 43 10.92 3.72 14.38
N TYR A 44 11.68 2.93 15.14
CA TYR A 44 12.67 2.02 14.58
C TYR A 44 12.06 1.05 13.55
N GLN A 45 10.83 0.58 13.80
CA GLN A 45 10.11 -0.31 12.88
C GLN A 45 9.86 0.36 11.52
N CYS A 46 9.40 1.61 11.52
CA CYS A 46 9.22 2.38 10.30
C CYS A 46 10.52 2.61 9.54
N GLN A 47 11.60 2.98 10.25
CA GLN A 47 12.91 3.17 9.61
C GLN A 47 13.39 1.88 8.93
N LYS A 48 13.23 0.74 9.60
CA LYS A 48 13.58 -0.57 9.04
C LYS A 48 12.71 -0.90 7.83
N MET A 49 11.40 -0.66 7.90
CA MET A 49 10.47 -0.90 6.78
C MET A 49 10.91 -0.15 5.52
N PHE A 50 11.14 1.16 5.64
CA PHE A 50 11.51 1.99 4.50
C PHE A 50 12.89 1.62 3.95
N SER A 51 13.86 1.33 4.84
CA SER A 51 15.20 0.91 4.43
C SER A 51 15.19 -0.41 3.65
N GLU A 52 14.45 -1.43 4.12
CA GLU A 52 14.30 -2.70 3.37
C GLU A 52 13.56 -2.49 2.05
N GLY A 53 12.57 -1.59 2.02
CA GLY A 53 11.88 -1.18 0.79
C GLY A 53 12.83 -0.53 -0.22
N ASP A 54 13.65 0.44 0.21
CA ASP A 54 14.63 1.11 -0.63
C ASP A 54 15.68 0.13 -1.17
N LYS A 55 16.11 -0.82 -0.34
CA LYS A 55 17.03 -1.89 -0.77
C LYS A 55 16.39 -2.77 -1.84
N LEU A 56 15.14 -3.18 -1.66
CA LEU A 56 14.42 -3.99 -2.64
C LEU A 56 14.27 -3.24 -3.97
N ILE A 57 13.90 -1.96 -3.93
CA ILE A 57 13.81 -1.12 -5.12
C ILE A 57 15.17 -1.04 -5.83
N SER A 58 16.26 -0.88 -5.08
CA SER A 58 17.62 -0.81 -5.63
C SER A 58 18.07 -2.14 -6.25
N GLU A 59 17.62 -3.28 -5.72
CA GLU A 59 17.87 -4.60 -6.30
C GLU A 59 17.09 -4.80 -7.60
N VAL A 60 15.83 -4.33 -7.64
CA VAL A 60 14.99 -4.39 -8.85
C VAL A 60 15.54 -3.43 -9.91
N GLU A 61 16.04 -2.25 -9.56
CA GLU A 61 16.63 -1.28 -10.50
C GLU A 61 17.78 -1.83 -11.34
N LYS A 62 18.54 -2.78 -10.78
CA LYS A 62 19.64 -3.45 -11.48
C LYS A 62 19.16 -4.42 -12.55
N GLN A 63 17.88 -4.78 -12.55
CA GLN A 63 17.31 -5.70 -13.53
C GLN A 63 16.96 -4.94 -14.84
N PRO A 64 17.49 -5.38 -15.99
CA PRO A 64 17.21 -4.73 -17.27
C PRO A 64 15.70 -4.73 -17.58
N GLY A 65 15.18 -3.60 -18.07
CA GLY A 65 13.76 -3.45 -18.43
C GLY A 65 12.81 -3.07 -17.29
N THR A 66 13.31 -2.85 -16.07
CA THR A 66 12.46 -2.51 -14.90
C THR A 66 12.46 -1.04 -14.49
N HIS A 67 13.31 -0.20 -15.08
CA HIS A 67 13.54 1.20 -14.65
C HIS A 67 12.25 2.03 -14.47
N THR A 68 11.28 1.94 -15.39
CA THR A 68 10.01 2.67 -15.28
C THR A 68 9.15 2.17 -14.10
N GLN A 69 9.16 0.87 -13.83
CA GLN A 69 8.42 0.29 -12.72
C GLN A 69 9.09 0.65 -11.38
N VAL A 70 10.42 0.64 -11.35
CA VAL A 70 11.23 1.02 -10.19
C VAL A 70 11.02 2.49 -9.82
N SER A 71 11.01 3.40 -10.80
CA SER A 71 10.71 4.83 -10.53
C SER A 71 9.36 4.99 -9.84
N LYS A 72 8.31 4.31 -10.34
CA LYS A 72 6.98 4.35 -9.72
C LYS A 72 6.96 3.74 -8.31
N MET A 73 7.75 2.69 -8.07
CA MET A 73 7.88 2.09 -6.73
C MET A 73 8.56 3.07 -5.75
N LYS A 74 9.61 3.77 -6.20
CA LYS A 74 10.29 4.79 -5.40
C LYS A 74 9.37 5.94 -5.02
N ASP A 75 8.60 6.45 -5.98
CA ASP A 75 7.63 7.52 -5.74
C ASP A 75 6.56 7.09 -4.74
N LYS A 76 6.04 5.86 -4.87
CA LYS A 76 5.05 5.29 -3.94
C LYS A 76 5.63 5.10 -2.53
N LEU A 77 6.87 4.61 -2.43
CA LEU A 77 7.53 4.41 -1.14
C LEU A 77 7.79 5.75 -0.44
N TYR A 78 8.23 6.76 -1.18
CA TYR A 78 8.40 8.12 -0.68
C TYR A 78 7.07 8.73 -0.23
N ALA A 79 6.02 8.65 -1.04
CA ALA A 79 4.70 9.14 -0.69
C ALA A 79 4.15 8.43 0.57
N SER A 80 4.33 7.11 0.66
CA SER A 80 3.94 6.34 1.85
C SER A 80 4.66 6.81 3.11
N LYS A 81 5.96 7.12 3.02
CA LYS A 81 6.73 7.70 4.13
C LYS A 81 6.16 9.03 4.58
N GLN A 82 5.84 9.93 3.65
CA GLN A 82 5.23 11.23 3.97
C GLN A 82 3.82 11.09 4.57
N GLN A 83 3.03 10.13 4.10
CA GLN A 83 1.71 9.85 4.66
C GLN A 83 1.80 9.31 6.08
N ILE A 84 2.69 8.35 6.32
CA ILE A 84 2.89 7.76 7.66
C ILE A 84 3.35 8.83 8.64
N LEU A 85 4.24 9.74 8.25
CA LEU A 85 4.68 10.85 9.09
C LEU A 85 3.52 11.77 9.56
N GLN A 86 2.41 11.81 8.82
CA GLN A 86 1.23 12.60 9.17
C GLN A 86 0.23 11.84 10.07
N LEU A 87 0.44 10.53 10.30
CA LEU A 87 -0.42 9.73 11.16
C LEU A 87 -0.04 9.85 12.64
N ASP A 88 -1.00 9.53 13.52
CA ASP A 88 -0.75 9.35 14.94
C ASP A 88 0.34 8.30 15.19
N PRO A 89 1.25 8.46 16.17
CA PRO A 89 2.38 7.55 16.40
C PRO A 89 2.00 6.07 16.51
N VAL A 90 0.89 5.75 17.19
CA VAL A 90 0.38 4.37 17.30
C VAL A 90 0.00 3.80 15.93
N LYS A 91 -0.58 4.62 15.05
CA LYS A 91 -0.93 4.22 13.68
C LYS A 91 0.31 4.12 12.79
N GLN A 92 1.35 4.92 13.05
CA GLN A 92 2.64 4.81 12.37
C GLN A 92 3.24 3.43 12.61
N ASP A 93 3.34 3.03 13.88
CA ASP A 93 3.91 1.74 14.27
C ASP A 93 3.14 0.57 13.63
N LEU A 94 1.81 0.59 13.74
CA LEU A 94 0.96 -0.44 13.13
C LEU A 94 1.11 -0.51 11.61
N SER A 95 1.21 0.64 10.94
CA SER A 95 1.38 0.70 9.48
C SER A 95 2.73 0.13 9.07
N CYS A 96 3.77 0.47 9.81
CA CYS A 96 5.13 0.02 9.54
C CYS A 96 5.36 -1.45 9.85
N GLU A 97 4.74 -1.98 10.90
CA GLU A 97 4.77 -3.41 11.22
C GLU A 97 4.11 -4.24 10.10
N LYS A 98 2.92 -3.81 9.64
CA LYS A 98 2.24 -4.44 8.50
C LYS A 98 3.08 -4.36 7.21
N GLY A 99 3.70 -3.21 6.96
CA GLY A 99 4.60 -3.03 5.82
C GLY A 99 5.83 -3.94 5.88
N LEU A 100 6.45 -4.09 7.07
CA LEU A 100 7.57 -5.00 7.28
C LEU A 100 7.16 -6.46 7.07
N LEU A 101 6.00 -6.86 7.58
CA LEU A 101 5.47 -8.21 7.36
C LEU A 101 5.26 -8.48 5.86
N ALA A 102 4.66 -7.53 5.14
CA ALA A 102 4.45 -7.62 3.70
C ALA A 102 5.77 -7.72 2.93
N LEU A 103 6.76 -6.87 3.25
CA LEU A 103 8.10 -6.91 2.66
C LEU A 103 8.80 -8.24 2.91
N ASN A 104 8.74 -8.77 4.13
CA ASN A 104 9.32 -10.07 4.47
C ASN A 104 8.65 -11.21 3.69
N ASN A 105 7.32 -11.15 3.50
CA ASN A 105 6.59 -12.14 2.72
C ASN A 105 6.94 -12.04 1.23
N LEU A 106 7.02 -10.84 0.67
CA LEU A 106 7.49 -10.59 -0.70
C LEU A 106 8.89 -11.18 -0.90
N LYS A 107 9.83 -10.85 -0.01
CA LYS A 107 11.20 -11.36 -0.06
C LYS A 107 11.22 -12.89 -0.08
N LYS A 108 10.49 -13.55 0.82
CA LYS A 108 10.35 -15.01 0.83
C LYS A 108 9.83 -15.55 -0.52
N GLN A 109 8.80 -14.93 -1.09
CA GLN A 109 8.25 -15.35 -2.38
C GLN A 109 9.23 -15.18 -3.55
N THR A 110 10.02 -14.10 -3.57
CA THR A 110 11.06 -13.89 -4.59
C THR A 110 12.26 -14.82 -4.42
N GLN A 111 12.58 -15.25 -3.19
CA GLN A 111 13.71 -16.14 -2.90
C GLN A 111 13.38 -17.63 -3.15
N ILE A 112 12.10 -18.02 -3.14
CA ILE A 112 11.66 -19.40 -3.47
C ILE A 112 11.70 -19.68 -4.99
N LYS A 113 11.89 -18.65 -5.82
CA LYS A 113 12.01 -18.80 -7.28
C LYS A 113 13.46 -18.83 -7.80
N GLN A 114 14.45 -18.93 -6.92
CA GLN A 114 15.86 -19.12 -7.30
C GLN A 114 16.21 -20.61 -7.33
#